data_AF-A0A9E2CI81-F1
#
_entry.id   AF-A0A9E2CI81-F1
#
_cell.length_a   1.000
_cell.length_b   1.000
_cell.length_c   1.000
_cell.angle_alpha   90.00
_cell.angle_beta   90.00
_cell.angle_gamma   90.00
#
_symmetry.space_group_name_H-M   'P 1'
#
loop_
_entity.id
_entity.type
_entity.pdbx_description
1 polymer ?
#
loop_
_entity_poly.entity_id
_entity_poly.type
_entity_poly.pdbx_seq_one_letter_code
_entity_poly.pdbx_strand_id
1 'polypeptide(L)'
;MMYRHIATSEAGFVQQLAVGYVNHGYWFYVTGCVPDHKQPDLIDQKLIEKYDIAVSKWTRARRKRQGLANVHYLRHAEFFVLIATKGTHRIFEEERTVIRDVRRQPIRFAGYSIGYKRGTDGKWHASVRIHPVEYKLLKDYCLELATRRSVIELAEEFQRLPFEPYAPVRRQLLCILRAVNKARTRAGFVAVDHAALRLRRRPAPPFATRQQRVA
;
A
#
# COMPACT_ATOMS: atom_id res chain seq x y z
N MET A 1 21.06 -14.12 -7.68
CA MET A 1 20.24 -12.95 -8.10
C MET A 1 20.09 -12.06 -6.88
N MET A 2 20.41 -10.76 -6.99
CA MET A 2 20.37 -9.83 -5.86
C MET A 2 18.93 -9.65 -5.34
N TYR A 3 18.75 -9.67 -4.02
CA TYR A 3 17.44 -9.52 -3.39
C TYR A 3 16.95 -8.07 -3.52
N ARG A 4 15.86 -7.86 -4.27
CA ARG A 4 15.26 -6.53 -4.48
C ARG A 4 14.31 -6.20 -3.33
N HIS A 5 14.51 -5.06 -2.70
CA HIS A 5 13.75 -4.64 -1.52
C HIS A 5 13.50 -3.14 -1.43
N ILE A 6 14.19 -2.30 -2.21
CA ILE A 6 13.99 -0.85 -2.19
C ILE A 6 13.01 -0.47 -3.29
N ALA A 7 11.81 -0.03 -2.90
CA ALA A 7 10.83 0.50 -3.81
C ALA A 7 11.16 1.93 -4.25
N THR A 8 11.01 2.23 -5.53
CA THR A 8 11.38 3.53 -6.12
C THR A 8 10.26 4.58 -6.07
N SER A 9 9.05 4.17 -5.69
CA SER A 9 7.89 5.05 -5.54
C SER A 9 6.89 4.46 -4.57
N GLU A 10 6.03 5.31 -4.00
CA GLU A 10 4.94 4.87 -3.12
C GLU A 10 4.01 3.88 -3.85
N ALA A 11 3.67 4.15 -5.11
CA ALA A 11 2.86 3.27 -5.94
C ALA A 11 3.52 1.89 -6.14
N GLY A 12 4.84 1.86 -6.37
CA GLY A 12 5.62 0.64 -6.47
C GLY A 12 5.66 -0.15 -5.15
N PHE A 13 5.82 0.55 -4.03
CA PHE A 13 5.78 -0.04 -2.69
C PHE A 13 4.42 -0.68 -2.40
N VAL A 14 3.32 0.06 -2.60
CA VAL A 14 1.95 -0.43 -2.38
C VAL A 14 1.66 -1.61 -3.32
N GLN A 15 2.11 -1.55 -4.57
CA GLN A 15 1.99 -2.66 -5.53
C GLN A 15 2.68 -3.92 -5.02
N GLN A 16 3.94 -3.82 -4.61
CA GLN A 16 4.69 -4.98 -4.13
C GLN A 16 4.11 -5.53 -2.84
N LEU A 17 3.74 -4.67 -1.89
CA LEU A 17 3.19 -5.08 -0.62
C LEU A 17 1.83 -5.77 -0.79
N ALA A 18 0.90 -5.14 -1.52
CA ALA A 18 -0.46 -5.66 -1.67
C ALA A 18 -0.49 -6.87 -2.61
N VAL A 19 0.05 -6.74 -3.83
CA VAL A 19 -0.05 -7.77 -4.87
C VAL A 19 1.05 -8.82 -4.73
N GLY A 20 2.29 -8.39 -4.45
CA GLY A 20 3.44 -9.29 -4.33
C GLY A 20 3.44 -10.12 -3.04
N TYR A 21 3.01 -9.55 -1.91
CA TYR A 21 3.12 -10.22 -0.61
C TYR A 21 1.77 -10.58 0.02
N VAL A 22 0.94 -9.58 0.35
CA VAL A 22 -0.31 -9.82 1.10
C VAL A 22 -1.23 -10.80 0.38
N ASN A 23 -1.34 -10.68 -0.95
CA ASN A 23 -2.14 -11.61 -1.76
C ASN A 23 -1.60 -13.05 -1.78
N HIS A 24 -0.33 -13.26 -1.47
CA HIS A 24 0.36 -14.56 -1.50
C HIS A 24 0.53 -15.19 -0.11
N GLY A 25 -0.19 -14.70 0.90
CA GLY A 25 -0.22 -15.31 2.24
C GLY A 25 0.84 -14.78 3.21
N TYR A 26 1.54 -13.70 2.84
CA TYR A 26 2.40 -12.96 3.76
C TYR A 26 1.52 -12.04 4.59
N TRP A 27 1.11 -12.50 5.77
CA TRP A 27 0.10 -11.82 6.59
C TRP A 27 0.64 -11.28 7.90
N PHE A 28 1.78 -11.77 8.37
CA PHE A 28 2.37 -11.33 9.63
C PHE A 28 3.44 -10.29 9.34
N TYR A 29 3.42 -9.15 10.02
CA TYR A 29 4.33 -8.06 9.67
C TYR A 29 4.82 -7.27 10.87
N VAL A 30 5.97 -6.63 10.66
CA VAL A 30 6.51 -5.57 11.50
C VAL A 30 6.80 -4.37 10.59
N THR A 31 6.49 -3.18 11.07
CA THR A 31 6.83 -1.92 10.38
C THR A 31 7.78 -1.12 11.23
N GLY A 32 8.65 -0.35 10.59
CA GLY A 32 9.53 0.60 11.27
C GLY A 32 10.03 1.68 10.32
N CYS A 33 10.73 2.65 10.87
CA CYS A 33 11.48 3.64 10.12
C CYS A 33 12.96 3.50 10.45
N VAL A 34 13.82 3.63 9.44
CA VAL A 34 15.25 3.80 9.65
C VAL A 34 15.46 5.16 10.33
N PRO A 35 16.15 5.23 11.49
CA PRO A 35 16.45 6.50 12.13
C PRO A 35 17.36 7.38 11.26
N ASP A 36 17.14 8.70 11.27
CA ASP A 36 17.85 9.67 10.40
C ASP A 36 19.38 9.63 10.51
N HIS A 37 19.91 9.31 11.70
CA HIS A 37 21.35 9.21 11.95
C HIS A 37 21.97 7.88 11.47
N LYS A 38 21.17 6.96 10.91
CA LYS A 38 21.64 5.65 10.44
C LYS A 38 21.58 5.57 8.92
N GLN A 39 22.59 4.93 8.34
CA GLN A 39 22.58 4.63 6.91
C GLN A 39 21.55 3.52 6.61
N PRO A 40 20.55 3.75 5.74
CA PRO A 40 19.51 2.76 5.45
C PRO A 40 20.05 1.45 4.90
N ASP A 41 21.06 1.49 4.03
CA ASP A 41 21.59 0.29 3.38
C ASP A 41 22.25 -0.69 4.37
N LEU A 42 22.86 -0.18 5.45
CA LEU A 42 23.42 -1.01 6.52
C LEU A 42 22.31 -1.69 7.34
N ILE A 43 21.21 -0.97 7.60
CA ILE A 43 20.04 -1.53 8.28
C ILE A 43 19.38 -2.60 7.41
N ASP A 44 19.24 -2.33 6.12
CA ASP A 44 18.70 -3.28 5.15
C ASP A 44 19.50 -4.58 5.16
N GLN A 45 20.82 -4.48 5.03
CA GLN A 45 21.71 -5.65 5.05
C GLN A 45 21.56 -6.42 6.36
N LYS A 46 21.62 -5.73 7.50
CA LYS A 46 21.44 -6.33 8.82
C LYS A 46 20.12 -7.10 8.93
N LEU A 47 19.00 -6.52 8.49
CA LEU A 47 17.69 -7.17 8.57
C LEU A 47 17.57 -8.35 7.59
N ILE A 48 18.11 -8.20 6.38
CA ILE A 48 18.12 -9.25 5.35
C ILE A 48 18.90 -10.48 5.83
N GLU A 49 20.07 -10.27 6.43
CA GLU A 49 20.91 -11.32 6.98
C GLU A 49 20.28 -11.93 8.23
N LYS A 50 19.84 -11.09 9.18
CA LYS A 50 19.25 -11.54 10.45
C LYS A 50 18.09 -12.51 10.26
N TYR A 51 17.20 -12.24 9.31
CA TYR A 51 16.00 -13.05 9.04
C TYR A 51 16.11 -13.95 7.80
N ASP A 52 17.32 -14.15 7.27
CA ASP A 52 17.60 -15.04 6.13
C ASP A 52 16.60 -14.88 4.96
N ILE A 53 16.48 -13.62 4.52
CA ILE A 53 15.45 -13.16 3.58
C ILE A 53 15.87 -13.41 2.13
N ALA A 54 17.15 -13.24 1.83
CA ALA A 54 17.73 -13.23 0.48
C ALA A 54 17.89 -14.65 -0.13
N VAL A 55 16.88 -15.50 0.06
CA VAL A 55 16.87 -16.87 -0.46
C VAL A 55 16.21 -17.00 -1.83
N SER A 56 16.50 -18.10 -2.53
CA SER A 56 15.92 -18.39 -3.85
C SER A 56 14.42 -18.70 -3.77
N LYS A 57 13.71 -18.59 -4.90
CA LYS A 57 12.29 -19.01 -4.98
C LYS A 57 12.10 -20.49 -4.60
N TRP A 58 13.07 -21.35 -4.95
CA TRP A 58 13.06 -22.77 -4.66
C TRP A 58 13.24 -23.06 -3.18
N THR A 59 14.12 -22.30 -2.52
CA THR A 59 14.28 -22.34 -1.06
C THR A 59 12.98 -21.94 -0.37
N ARG A 60 12.31 -20.87 -0.82
CA ARG A 60 11.01 -20.46 -0.24
C ARG A 60 9.93 -21.52 -0.40
N ALA A 61 9.86 -22.14 -1.57
CA ALA A 61 8.93 -23.25 -1.84
C ALA A 61 9.23 -24.48 -0.97
N ARG A 62 10.51 -24.80 -0.72
CA ARG A 62 10.91 -25.88 0.19
C ARG A 62 10.54 -25.56 1.65
N ARG A 63 10.85 -24.34 2.13
CA ARG A 63 10.47 -23.87 3.46
C ARG A 63 8.98 -24.02 3.71
N LYS A 64 8.16 -23.55 2.76
CA LYS A 64 6.69 -23.65 2.86
C LYS A 64 6.21 -25.10 3.00
N ARG A 65 6.82 -26.05 2.28
CA ARG A 65 6.51 -27.49 2.39
C ARG A 65 6.91 -28.09 3.74
N GLN A 66 7.96 -27.56 4.37
CA GLN A 66 8.44 -27.98 5.68
C GLN A 66 7.74 -27.25 6.85
N GLY A 67 6.72 -26.43 6.58
CA GLY A 67 6.06 -25.62 7.62
C GLY A 67 6.88 -24.43 8.12
N LEU A 68 8.00 -24.10 7.47
CA LEU A 68 8.82 -22.94 7.79
C LEU A 68 8.26 -21.69 7.13
N ALA A 69 8.29 -20.56 7.85
CA ALA A 69 7.86 -19.29 7.29
C ALA A 69 8.91 -18.71 6.34
N ASN A 70 8.42 -17.95 5.36
CA ASN A 70 9.24 -17.10 4.50
C ASN A 70 9.05 -15.66 4.91
N VAL A 71 10.13 -14.90 4.93
CA VAL A 71 10.13 -13.46 5.25
C VAL A 71 10.56 -12.67 4.02
N HIS A 72 9.95 -11.50 3.85
CA HIS A 72 10.35 -10.47 2.91
C HIS A 72 10.60 -9.16 3.65
N TYR A 73 11.60 -8.43 3.18
CA TYR A 73 11.87 -7.05 3.53
C TYR A 73 11.54 -6.15 2.34
N LEU A 74 10.85 -5.04 2.60
CA LEU A 74 10.48 -4.01 1.62
C LEU A 74 10.64 -2.64 2.27
N ARG A 75 11.33 -1.71 1.61
CA ARG A 75 11.58 -0.34 2.09
C ARG A 75 11.22 0.69 1.01
N HIS A 76 10.72 1.84 1.43
CA HIS A 76 10.60 3.05 0.61
C HIS A 76 11.04 4.24 1.46
N ALA A 77 12.06 4.98 1.00
CA ALA A 77 12.74 5.97 1.81
C ALA A 77 13.18 5.36 3.15
N GLU A 78 12.77 5.91 4.29
CA GLU A 78 13.10 5.44 5.63
C GLU A 78 12.13 4.36 6.12
N PHE A 79 10.91 4.31 5.59
CA PHE A 79 9.88 3.38 6.04
C PHE A 79 10.09 1.97 5.49
N PHE A 80 10.03 0.96 6.35
CA PHE A 80 10.17 -0.43 5.97
C PHE A 80 9.09 -1.35 6.55
N VAL A 81 8.93 -2.50 5.89
CA VAL A 81 8.07 -3.60 6.30
C VAL A 81 8.86 -4.90 6.23
N LEU A 82 8.91 -5.63 7.34
CA LEU A 82 9.18 -7.06 7.36
C LEU A 82 7.84 -7.79 7.30
N ILE A 83 7.67 -8.70 6.36
CA ILE A 83 6.41 -9.44 6.18
C ILE A 83 6.66 -10.93 5.98
N ALA A 84 5.89 -11.76 6.67
CA ALA A 84 6.11 -13.19 6.78
C ALA A 84 4.85 -14.01 6.47
N THR A 85 5.04 -15.18 5.89
CA THR A 85 4.01 -16.22 5.84
C THR A 85 3.83 -16.87 7.21
N LYS A 86 2.73 -17.60 7.41
CA LYS A 86 2.62 -18.52 8.57
C LYS A 86 3.71 -19.59 8.50
N GLY A 87 4.26 -19.98 9.65
CA GLY A 87 5.23 -21.06 9.80
C GLY A 87 6.25 -20.77 10.89
N THR A 88 7.14 -21.72 11.18
CA THR A 88 8.22 -21.54 12.16
C THR A 88 9.30 -20.64 11.57
N HIS A 89 9.67 -19.57 12.29
CA HIS A 89 10.77 -18.67 11.96
C HIS A 89 11.07 -17.74 13.14
N ARG A 90 12.34 -17.38 13.36
CA ARG A 90 12.79 -16.54 14.49
C ARG A 90 12.08 -15.18 14.59
N ILE A 91 11.54 -14.65 13.48
CA ILE A 91 10.76 -13.40 13.48
C ILE A 91 9.56 -13.46 14.43
N PHE A 92 8.93 -14.63 14.60
CA PHE A 92 7.79 -14.80 15.50
C PHE A 92 8.17 -14.86 16.98
N GLU A 93 9.44 -15.16 17.27
CA GLU A 93 9.99 -15.22 18.62
C GLU A 93 10.55 -13.86 19.02
N GLU A 94 11.43 -13.30 18.17
CA GLU A 94 12.13 -12.06 18.44
C GLU A 94 11.23 -10.82 18.33
N GLU A 95 10.28 -10.80 17.39
CA GLU A 95 9.36 -9.66 17.19
C GLU A 95 7.99 -9.88 17.83
N ARG A 96 7.86 -10.87 18.73
CA ARG A 96 6.58 -11.33 19.28
C ARG A 96 5.71 -10.21 19.84
N THR A 97 6.32 -9.19 20.44
CA THR A 97 5.62 -8.06 21.08
C THR A 97 5.07 -7.04 20.08
N VAL A 98 5.65 -6.97 18.88
CA VAL A 98 5.33 -5.95 17.88
C VAL A 98 4.76 -6.52 16.57
N ILE A 99 4.86 -7.82 16.36
CA ILE A 99 4.35 -8.48 15.15
C ILE A 99 2.83 -8.42 15.09
N ARG A 100 2.30 -8.03 13.93
CA ARG A 100 0.88 -7.82 13.68
C ARG A 100 0.39 -8.72 12.56
N ASP A 101 -0.93 -8.90 12.48
CA ASP A 101 -1.60 -9.64 11.41
C ASP A 101 -2.39 -8.68 10.51
N VAL A 102 -2.02 -8.59 9.24
CA VAL A 102 -2.61 -7.70 8.22
C VAL A 102 -4.11 -7.94 7.99
N ARG A 103 -4.62 -9.12 8.36
CA ARG A 103 -6.04 -9.49 8.29
C ARG A 103 -6.86 -8.80 9.40
N ARG A 104 -6.20 -8.46 10.51
CA ARG A 104 -6.80 -7.81 11.69
C ARG A 104 -6.43 -6.33 11.77
N GLN A 105 -5.16 -6.03 11.54
CA GLN A 105 -4.56 -4.69 11.63
C GLN A 105 -3.88 -4.36 10.29
N PRO A 106 -4.57 -3.67 9.37
CA PRO A 106 -3.99 -3.27 8.09
C PRO A 106 -2.72 -2.41 8.25
N ILE A 107 -1.79 -2.55 7.30
CA ILE A 107 -0.58 -1.73 7.24
C ILE A 107 -0.96 -0.31 6.78
N ARG A 108 -0.50 0.71 7.51
CA ARG A 108 -0.63 2.12 7.12
C ARG A 108 0.64 2.57 6.42
N PHE A 109 0.52 3.13 5.22
CA PHE A 109 1.63 3.68 4.44
C PHE A 109 1.11 4.67 3.39
N ALA A 110 1.76 5.82 3.21
CA ALA A 110 1.41 6.83 2.17
C ALA A 110 -0.10 7.16 2.09
N GLY A 111 -0.75 7.33 3.24
CA GLY A 111 -2.19 7.57 3.34
C GLY A 111 -3.10 6.38 2.99
N TYR A 112 -2.55 5.22 2.65
CA TYR A 112 -3.28 3.97 2.44
C TYR A 112 -3.46 3.17 3.74
N SER A 113 -4.49 2.33 3.73
CA SER A 113 -4.69 1.19 4.62
C SER A 113 -4.68 -0.08 3.77
N ILE A 114 -3.68 -0.94 3.98
CA ILE A 114 -3.39 -2.13 3.18
C ILE A 114 -3.68 -3.36 4.04
N GLY A 115 -4.78 -4.05 3.74
CA GLY A 115 -5.28 -5.20 4.48
C GLY A 115 -5.45 -6.44 3.61
N TYR A 116 -6.02 -7.50 4.20
CA TYR A 116 -6.53 -8.67 3.48
C TYR A 116 -7.98 -8.90 3.89
N LYS A 117 -8.92 -8.78 2.95
CA LYS A 117 -10.37 -8.76 3.25
C LYS A 117 -11.16 -9.56 2.22
N ARG A 118 -12.34 -10.02 2.62
CA ARG A 118 -13.30 -10.65 1.71
C ARG A 118 -13.88 -9.59 0.76
N GLY A 119 -13.78 -9.85 -0.54
CA GLY A 119 -14.36 -9.05 -1.61
C GLY A 119 -15.87 -9.26 -1.72
N THR A 120 -16.50 -8.49 -2.61
CA THR A 120 -17.93 -8.66 -2.95
C THR A 120 -18.21 -9.97 -3.67
N ASP A 121 -17.18 -10.56 -4.28
CA ASP A 121 -17.20 -11.89 -4.91
C ASP A 121 -17.08 -13.04 -3.90
N GLY A 122 -17.06 -12.74 -2.60
CA GLY A 122 -16.93 -13.74 -1.53
C GLY A 122 -15.53 -14.29 -1.35
N LYS A 123 -14.56 -13.94 -2.22
CA LYS A 123 -13.18 -14.42 -2.16
C LYS A 123 -12.31 -13.48 -1.33
N TRP A 124 -11.20 -13.99 -0.80
CA TRP A 124 -10.26 -13.18 -0.02
C TRP A 124 -9.21 -12.54 -0.93
N HIS A 125 -9.01 -11.23 -0.76
CA HIS A 125 -8.12 -10.42 -1.58
C HIS A 125 -7.30 -9.45 -0.74
N ALA A 126 -6.13 -9.08 -1.25
CA ALA A 126 -5.47 -7.86 -0.79
C ALA A 126 -6.40 -6.66 -0.98
N SER A 127 -6.60 -5.87 0.08
CA SER A 127 -7.52 -4.74 0.12
C SER A 127 -6.74 -3.46 0.41
N VAL A 128 -6.50 -2.68 -0.64
CA VAL A 128 -5.90 -1.34 -0.54
C VAL A 128 -7.02 -0.30 -0.52
N ARG A 129 -7.03 0.52 0.52
CA ARG A 129 -8.03 1.58 0.78
C ARG A 129 -7.31 2.89 1.11
N ILE A 130 -7.99 4.02 0.92
CA ILE A 130 -7.59 5.26 1.58
C ILE A 130 -7.80 5.06 3.07
N HIS A 131 -6.80 5.39 3.88
CA HIS A 131 -6.85 5.25 5.34
C HIS A 131 -8.03 6.06 5.91
N PRO A 132 -8.76 5.59 6.95
CA PRO A 132 -9.99 6.25 7.40
C PRO A 132 -9.86 7.72 7.74
N VAL A 133 -8.75 8.11 8.40
CA VAL A 133 -8.45 9.51 8.72
C VAL A 133 -8.25 10.34 7.45
N GLU A 134 -7.41 9.86 6.53
CA GLU A 134 -7.16 10.53 5.24
C GLU A 134 -8.42 10.63 4.39
N TYR A 135 -9.25 9.58 4.40
CA TYR A 135 -10.51 9.56 3.68
C TYR A 135 -11.47 10.63 4.22
N LYS A 136 -11.54 10.80 5.55
CA LYS A 136 -12.37 11.83 6.17
C LYS A 136 -11.85 13.22 5.80
N LEU A 137 -10.55 13.48 5.98
CA LEU A 137 -9.93 14.77 5.65
C LEU A 137 -10.13 15.12 4.17
N LEU A 138 -9.88 14.17 3.27
CA LEU A 138 -10.10 14.36 1.84
C LEU A 138 -11.57 14.65 1.50
N LYS A 139 -12.50 13.92 2.13
CA LYS A 139 -13.93 14.14 1.91
C LYS A 139 -14.36 15.52 2.37
N ASP A 140 -13.91 15.95 3.55
CA ASP A 140 -14.25 17.24 4.15
C ASP A 140 -13.69 18.37 3.28
N TYR A 141 -12.43 18.27 2.84
CA TYR A 141 -11.80 19.20 1.88
C TYR A 141 -12.59 19.31 0.57
N CYS A 142 -12.90 18.19 -0.08
CA CYS A 142 -13.66 18.23 -1.33
C CYS A 142 -15.07 18.80 -1.15
N LEU A 143 -15.72 18.58 0.00
CA LEU A 143 -17.03 19.15 0.31
C LEU A 143 -16.97 20.65 0.55
N GLU A 144 -15.91 21.15 1.19
CA GLU A 144 -15.69 22.59 1.36
C GLU A 144 -15.55 23.30 0.01
N LEU A 145 -14.86 22.68 -0.94
CA LEU A 145 -14.70 23.21 -2.29
C LEU A 145 -15.96 23.08 -3.17
N ALA A 146 -16.90 22.21 -2.80
CA ALA A 146 -18.00 21.79 -3.67
C ALA A 146 -18.81 22.97 -4.23
N THR A 147 -19.09 23.99 -3.45
CA THR A 147 -19.86 25.18 -3.87
C THR A 147 -19.00 26.43 -4.08
N ARG A 148 -17.68 26.33 -3.86
CA ARG A 148 -16.74 27.44 -3.96
C ARG A 148 -15.92 27.43 -5.25
N ARG A 149 -15.86 26.27 -5.92
CA ARG A 149 -15.06 26.04 -7.13
C ARG A 149 -15.94 25.71 -8.32
N SER A 150 -15.45 26.06 -9.50
CA SER A 150 -16.05 25.68 -10.77
C SER A 150 -15.99 24.15 -10.97
N VAL A 151 -16.79 23.66 -11.92
CA VAL A 151 -16.80 22.23 -12.27
C VAL A 151 -15.44 21.77 -12.81
N ILE A 152 -14.73 22.65 -13.52
CA ILE A 152 -13.41 22.37 -14.12
C ILE A 152 -12.35 22.29 -13.00
N GLU A 153 -12.29 23.28 -12.12
CA GLU A 153 -11.34 23.26 -10.99
C GLU A 153 -11.54 22.02 -10.10
N LEU A 154 -12.78 21.64 -9.80
CA LEU A 154 -13.05 20.42 -9.04
C LEU A 154 -12.61 19.16 -9.79
N ALA A 155 -12.80 19.11 -11.11
CA ALA A 155 -12.35 17.98 -11.91
C ALA A 155 -10.81 17.84 -11.85
N GLU A 156 -10.09 18.95 -11.92
CA GLU A 156 -8.64 18.98 -11.78
C GLU A 156 -8.17 18.55 -10.38
N GLU A 157 -8.85 18.99 -9.32
CA GLU A 157 -8.59 18.54 -7.95
C GLU A 157 -8.72 17.02 -7.82
N PHE A 158 -9.78 16.43 -8.40
CA PHE A 158 -9.98 14.99 -8.42
C PHE A 158 -8.91 14.23 -9.21
N GLN A 159 -8.41 14.78 -10.32
CA GLN A 159 -7.34 14.18 -11.11
C GLN A 159 -5.98 14.21 -10.41
N ARG A 160 -5.75 15.22 -9.57
CA ARG A 160 -4.50 15.41 -8.82
C ARG A 160 -4.37 14.52 -7.58
N LEU A 161 -5.42 13.80 -7.19
CA LEU A 161 -5.37 12.95 -5.99
C LEU A 161 -4.27 11.88 -6.07
N PRO A 162 -3.43 11.72 -5.03
CA PRO A 162 -2.24 10.86 -5.06
C PRO A 162 -2.57 9.38 -4.80
N PHE A 163 -3.79 8.94 -5.15
CA PHE A 163 -4.26 7.60 -4.84
C PHE A 163 -4.33 6.70 -6.08
N GLU A 164 -3.59 5.60 -6.05
CA GLU A 164 -3.66 4.55 -7.07
C GLU A 164 -5.03 3.85 -7.03
N PRO A 165 -5.67 3.62 -8.18
CA PRO A 165 -7.09 3.26 -8.22
C PRO A 165 -7.31 1.76 -8.04
N TYR A 166 -6.97 1.25 -6.86
CA TYR A 166 -7.41 -0.05 -6.37
C TYR A 166 -8.94 -0.07 -6.22
N ALA A 167 -9.56 -1.24 -6.37
CA ALA A 167 -11.02 -1.34 -6.36
C ALA A 167 -11.70 -0.68 -5.14
N PRO A 168 -11.19 -0.84 -3.89
CA PRO A 168 -11.75 -0.12 -2.75
C PRO A 168 -11.50 1.40 -2.79
N VAL A 169 -10.31 1.85 -3.23
CA VAL A 169 -9.99 3.28 -3.40
C VAL A 169 -10.94 3.92 -4.41
N ARG A 170 -11.15 3.31 -5.58
CA ARG A 170 -12.11 3.79 -6.59
C ARG A 170 -13.51 3.97 -6.00
N ARG A 171 -13.98 2.99 -5.22
CA ARG A 171 -15.27 3.06 -4.54
C ARG A 171 -15.32 4.21 -3.54
N GLN A 172 -14.26 4.42 -2.76
CA GLN A 172 -14.13 5.53 -1.81
C GLN A 172 -14.20 6.88 -2.52
N LEU A 173 -13.45 7.06 -3.61
CA LEU A 173 -13.44 8.29 -4.40
C LEU A 173 -14.80 8.56 -5.07
N LEU A 174 -15.46 7.53 -5.62
CA LEU A 174 -16.83 7.64 -6.14
C LEU A 174 -17.83 8.07 -5.06
N CYS A 175 -17.67 7.61 -3.81
CA CYS A 175 -18.49 8.08 -2.70
C CYS A 175 -18.26 9.56 -2.38
N ILE A 176 -17.01 10.04 -2.44
CA ILE A 176 -16.68 11.46 -2.25
C ILE A 176 -17.32 12.30 -3.37
N LEU A 177 -17.12 11.91 -4.63
CA LEU A 177 -17.71 12.60 -5.78
C LEU A 177 -19.24 12.69 -5.69
N ARG A 178 -19.91 11.60 -5.28
CA ARG A 178 -21.38 11.62 -5.05
C ARG A 178 -21.78 12.62 -3.97
N ALA A 179 -21.02 12.72 -2.88
CA ALA A 179 -21.29 13.69 -1.82
C ALA A 179 -21.09 15.13 -2.31
N VAL A 180 -20.01 15.39 -3.05
CA VAL A 180 -19.74 16.69 -3.71
C VAL A 180 -20.88 17.07 -4.66
N ASN A 181 -21.26 16.17 -5.57
CA ASN A 181 -22.35 16.42 -6.52
C ASN A 181 -23.69 16.66 -5.82
N LYS A 182 -23.97 15.93 -4.73
CA LYS A 182 -25.16 16.19 -3.91
C LYS A 182 -25.17 17.61 -3.32
N ALA A 183 -24.03 18.10 -2.84
CA ALA A 183 -23.91 19.47 -2.34
C ALA A 183 -24.06 20.50 -3.48
N ARG A 184 -23.44 20.24 -4.63
CA ARG A 184 -23.51 21.10 -5.82
C ARG A 184 -24.92 21.25 -6.36
N THR A 185 -25.61 20.13 -6.60
CA THR A 185 -26.99 20.14 -7.10
C THR A 185 -27.93 20.88 -6.17
N ARG A 186 -27.77 20.73 -4.84
CA ARG A 186 -28.56 21.48 -3.85
C ARG A 186 -28.35 22.99 -3.90
N ALA A 187 -27.15 23.42 -4.29
CA ALA A 187 -26.80 24.82 -4.45
C ALA A 187 -27.01 25.35 -5.89
N GLY A 188 -27.64 24.56 -6.78
CA GLY A 188 -27.89 24.96 -8.17
C GLY A 188 -26.68 24.87 -9.10
N PHE A 189 -25.56 24.27 -8.66
CA PHE A 189 -24.37 24.11 -9.50
C PHE A 189 -24.40 22.81 -10.33
N VAL A 190 -23.76 22.87 -11.51
CA VAL A 190 -23.57 21.71 -12.39
C VAL A 190 -22.74 20.62 -11.70
N ALA A 191 -23.17 19.36 -11.79
CA ALA A 191 -22.46 18.22 -11.24
C ALA A 191 -21.12 17.96 -11.95
N VAL A 192 -20.13 17.47 -11.21
CA VAL A 192 -18.83 17.02 -11.74
C VAL A 192 -18.99 15.61 -12.30
N ASP A 193 -18.55 15.38 -13.54
CA ASP A 193 -18.59 14.06 -14.17
C ASP A 193 -17.65 13.06 -13.46
N HIS A 194 -18.04 11.79 -13.36
CA HIS A 194 -17.18 10.70 -12.89
C HIS A 194 -15.89 10.52 -13.69
N ALA A 195 -15.84 10.99 -14.94
CA ALA A 195 -14.62 11.05 -15.75
C ALA A 195 -13.51 11.90 -15.11
N ALA A 196 -13.85 12.78 -14.16
CA ALA A 196 -12.89 13.51 -13.33
C ALA A 196 -12.03 12.60 -12.41
N LEU A 197 -12.44 11.36 -12.19
CA LEU A 197 -11.68 10.41 -11.38
C LEU A 197 -10.76 9.54 -12.24
N ARG A 198 -9.52 9.33 -11.78
CA ARG A 198 -8.63 8.30 -12.30
C ARG A 198 -9.13 6.91 -11.91
N LEU A 199 -9.99 6.30 -12.73
CA LEU A 199 -10.60 5.00 -12.42
C LEU A 199 -9.82 3.79 -12.96
N ARG A 200 -8.81 4.00 -13.81
CA ARG A 200 -8.00 2.92 -14.40
C ARG A 200 -6.62 2.88 -13.76
N ARG A 201 -6.23 1.69 -13.31
CA ARG A 201 -4.92 1.45 -12.71
C ARG A 201 -3.85 1.27 -13.78
N ARG A 202 -2.67 1.86 -13.55
CA ARG A 202 -1.44 1.58 -14.30
C ARG A 202 -0.45 0.90 -13.34
N PRO A 203 -0.13 -0.39 -13.53
CA PRO A 203 0.82 -1.07 -12.65
C PRO A 203 2.17 -0.33 -12.62
N ALA A 204 2.59 0.10 -11.44
CA ALA A 204 3.91 0.70 -11.24
C ALA A 204 4.96 -0.42 -11.06
N PRO A 205 6.12 -0.35 -11.76
CA PRO A 205 7.22 -1.26 -11.48
C PRO A 205 7.70 -1.01 -10.04
N PRO A 206 7.73 -2.05 -9.18
CA PRO A 206 8.03 -1.85 -7.77
C PRO A 206 9.50 -1.53 -7.49
N PHE A 207 10.41 -1.95 -8.37
CA PHE A 207 11.85 -1.82 -8.18
C PHE A 207 12.47 -1.23 -9.45
N ALA A 208 13.57 -0.47 -9.31
CA ALA A 208 14.33 0.04 -10.44
C ALA A 208 14.72 -1.08 -11.42
N THR A 209 14.59 -0.81 -12.71
CA THR A 209 15.17 -1.65 -13.76
C THR A 209 16.69 -1.48 -13.71
N ARG A 210 17.47 -2.52 -14.03
CA ARG A 210 18.94 -2.56 -13.84
C ARG A 210 19.72 -1.41 -14.53
N GLN A 211 19.08 -0.63 -15.41
CA GLN A 211 19.63 0.51 -16.14
C GLN A 211 19.46 1.88 -15.45
N GLN A 212 18.77 1.97 -14.30
CA GLN A 212 18.54 3.26 -13.60
C GLN A 212 19.50 3.52 -12.43
N ARG A 213 20.62 2.79 -12.35
CA ARG A 213 21.73 3.07 -11.42
C ARG A 213 22.91 3.67 -12.18
N VAL A 214 22.71 4.79 -12.87
CA VAL A 214 23.80 5.66 -13.33
C VAL A 214 23.29 7.10 -13.33
N ALA A 215 23.65 7.83 -12.28
CA ALA A 215 24.06 9.25 -12.25
C ALA A 215 24.28 9.61 -10.78
#